data_AF-A0A7U8ZKZ6-F1
#
_entry.id   AF-A0A7U8ZKZ6-F1
#
_cell.length_a   1.000
_cell.length_b   1.000
_cell.length_c   1.000
_cell.angle_alpha   90.00
_cell.angle_beta   90.00
_cell.angle_gamma   90.00
#
_symmetry.space_group_name_H-M   'P 1'
#
loop_
_entity.id
_entity.type
_entity.pdbx_description
1 polymer ?
#
loop_
_entity_poly.entity_id
_entity_poly.type
_entity_poly.pdbx_seq_one_letter_code
_entity_poly.pdbx_strand_id
1 'polypeptide(L)'
;MFSPMTMAGRSLAQAATQTLRSTVARTATQAGTGASGMRFVPVQSNLVINHGKLTNQLLQAVAKQTRSGDTQQWFQQEQTTYISRTVNRTLDDYCRSNNSVISKETKGHIFRAVENALQQPLDMNGAQSSICQFLQSNKYFNQKVDERCGKGVDPITRFNTQTKMIEQVSQEIFERNFNGLKVSDIKAITQNAIADHVQDTRL
;
A
#
# COMPACT_ATOMS: atom_id res chain seq x y z
N MET A 1 -58.51 15.08 -9.80
CA MET A 1 -58.58 16.56 -9.79
C MET A 1 -58.90 17.03 -8.38
N PHE A 2 -58.43 18.22 -8.03
CA PHE A 2 -58.46 18.90 -6.71
C PHE A 2 -57.20 18.74 -5.82
N SER A 3 -56.32 19.73 -5.93
CA SER A 3 -55.54 20.35 -4.85
C SER A 3 -56.16 21.75 -4.60
N PRO A 4 -55.64 22.65 -3.73
CA PRO A 4 -54.74 22.56 -2.55
C PRO A 4 -55.29 23.35 -1.32
N MET A 5 -54.67 23.25 -0.13
CA MET A 5 -54.42 24.45 0.71
C MET A 5 -53.34 24.28 1.77
N THR A 6 -52.58 25.37 1.89
CA THR A 6 -51.36 25.72 2.62
C THR A 6 -51.60 25.90 4.13
N MET A 7 -50.56 25.68 4.96
CA MET A 7 -50.18 26.48 6.15
C MET A 7 -48.80 25.95 6.62
N ALA A 8 -47.66 26.55 6.26
CA ALA A 8 -47.04 27.72 6.88
C ALA A 8 -46.72 27.54 8.37
N GLY A 9 -45.51 27.07 8.66
CA GLY A 9 -44.82 27.19 9.96
C GLY A 9 -43.37 27.60 9.72
N ARG A 10 -43.12 28.91 9.73
CA ARG A 10 -41.78 29.53 9.79
C ARG A 10 -41.15 29.15 11.14
N SER A 11 -39.83 28.97 11.25
CA SER A 11 -38.93 30.10 11.56
C SER A 11 -37.47 29.65 11.72
N LEU A 12 -36.56 30.43 11.08
CA LEU A 12 -35.27 31.01 11.54
C LEU A 12 -34.29 30.10 12.31
N ALA A 13 -32.97 30.06 12.07
CA ALA A 13 -32.00 31.03 11.57
C ALA A 13 -30.75 30.26 11.09
N GLN A 14 -30.21 30.50 9.90
CA GLN A 14 -29.09 31.41 9.60
C GLN A 14 -27.74 31.15 10.32
N ALA A 15 -26.76 30.89 9.44
CA ALA A 15 -25.36 31.36 9.47
C ALA A 15 -24.36 30.66 10.40
N ALA A 16 -23.35 30.01 9.79
CA ALA A 16 -22.01 30.60 9.67
C ALA A 16 -21.08 29.70 8.84
N THR A 17 -20.76 30.16 7.63
CA THR A 17 -19.47 29.88 6.99
C THR A 17 -18.35 30.47 7.85
N GLN A 18 -17.37 29.67 8.27
CA GLN A 18 -16.01 30.15 8.47
C GLN A 18 -14.97 29.03 8.43
N THR A 19 -14.12 29.14 7.42
CA THR A 19 -12.77 28.62 7.26
C THR A 19 -11.97 28.68 8.57
N LEU A 20 -11.37 27.57 9.00
CA LEU A 20 -10.22 27.61 9.90
C LEU A 20 -9.12 26.67 9.41
N ARG A 21 -8.13 27.30 8.76
CA ARG A 21 -6.73 26.84 8.74
C ARG A 21 -6.26 26.74 10.18
N SER A 22 -5.77 25.58 10.61
CA SER A 22 -5.02 25.45 11.87
C SER A 22 -3.52 25.53 11.58
N THR A 23 -2.98 26.74 11.67
CA THR A 23 -1.54 27.00 11.74
C THR A 23 -1.16 27.23 13.20
N VAL A 24 -0.29 26.36 13.72
CA VAL A 24 0.73 26.61 14.75
C VAL A 24 0.28 27.30 16.05
N ALA A 25 0.28 26.52 17.15
CA ALA A 25 0.52 27.06 18.48
C ALA A 25 1.62 26.23 19.17
N ARG A 26 2.77 26.88 19.39
CA ARG A 26 3.86 26.41 20.25
C ARG A 26 3.35 26.30 21.68
N THR A 27 3.48 25.13 22.31
CA THR A 27 3.46 25.03 23.77
C THR A 27 4.90 24.90 24.26
N ALA A 28 5.33 25.94 24.97
CA ALA A 28 6.60 26.01 25.67
C ALA A 28 6.60 25.00 26.84
N THR A 29 7.64 24.18 26.88
CA THR A 29 7.93 23.22 27.94
C THR A 29 8.46 23.96 29.16
N GLN A 30 7.79 23.83 30.31
CA GLN A 30 8.38 24.15 31.62
C GLN A 30 9.14 22.92 32.11
N ALA A 31 10.37 23.15 32.55
CA ALA A 31 11.37 22.13 32.86
C ALA A 31 11.03 21.33 34.13
N GLY A 32 11.02 20.00 33.99
CA GLY A 32 11.12 19.04 35.09
C GLY A 32 12.38 18.20 34.88
N THR A 33 13.29 18.30 35.83
CA THR A 33 14.56 17.58 35.93
C THR A 33 14.38 16.06 35.96
N GLY A 34 15.16 15.33 35.17
CA GLY A 34 15.41 13.90 35.43
C GLY A 34 15.64 13.03 34.19
N ALA A 35 16.79 12.36 34.18
CA ALA A 35 17.15 11.18 33.41
C ALA A 35 17.48 11.32 31.90
N SER A 36 18.70 10.88 31.59
CA SER A 36 19.20 10.55 30.26
C SER A 36 18.16 9.85 29.39
N GLY A 37 17.89 10.43 28.22
CA GLY A 37 17.20 9.75 27.14
C GLY A 37 17.51 10.50 25.85
N MET A 38 18.41 9.95 25.03
CA MET A 38 18.58 10.44 23.66
C MET A 38 17.25 10.29 22.93
N ARG A 39 16.51 11.39 22.82
CA ARG A 39 15.26 11.46 22.08
C ARG A 39 15.63 11.49 20.60
N PHE A 40 15.70 10.31 19.97
CA PHE A 40 15.79 10.19 18.52
C PHE A 40 14.48 10.71 17.93
N VAL A 41 14.50 11.97 17.50
CA VAL A 41 13.45 12.53 16.65
C VAL A 41 13.70 11.94 15.26
N PRO A 42 12.78 11.16 14.67
CA PRO A 42 12.96 10.73 13.30
C PRO A 42 12.91 11.97 12.41
N VAL A 43 14.03 12.31 11.80
CA VAL A 43 14.10 13.33 10.76
C VAL A 43 13.22 12.84 9.62
N GLN A 44 12.05 13.46 9.44
CA GLN A 44 11.25 13.30 8.23
C GLN A 44 11.97 14.05 7.11
N SER A 45 13.01 13.41 6.56
CA SER A 45 13.59 13.83 5.29
C SER A 45 12.54 13.61 4.21
N ASN A 46 12.08 14.69 3.57
CA ASN A 46 11.28 14.62 2.33
C ASN A 46 12.15 14.09 1.18
N LEU A 47 12.53 12.82 1.28
CA LEU A 47 13.35 12.12 0.29
C LEU A 47 12.46 11.78 -0.91
N VAL A 48 12.53 12.62 -1.93
CA VAL A 48 11.89 12.36 -3.23
C VAL A 48 12.67 11.24 -3.93
N ILE A 49 12.05 10.07 -4.05
CA ILE A 49 12.58 8.95 -4.83
C ILE A 49 12.17 9.15 -6.29
N ASN A 50 13.13 9.03 -7.21
CA ASN A 50 12.82 9.10 -8.63
C ASN A 50 12.36 7.73 -9.14
N HIS A 51 11.04 7.53 -9.21
CA HIS A 51 10.43 6.28 -9.67
C HIS A 51 10.69 5.99 -11.15
N GLY A 52 10.85 7.02 -11.99
CA GLY A 52 11.19 6.83 -13.41
C GLY A 52 12.60 6.25 -13.57
N LYS A 53 13.56 6.74 -12.78
CA LYS A 53 14.93 6.19 -12.73
C LYS A 53 14.93 4.72 -12.28
N LEU A 54 14.18 4.40 -11.23
CA LEU A 54 14.06 3.01 -10.74
C LEU A 54 13.40 2.10 -11.77
N THR A 55 12.32 2.56 -12.42
CA THR A 55 11.63 1.83 -13.48
C THR A 55 12.58 1.55 -14.65
N ASN A 56 13.34 2.54 -15.10
CA ASN A 56 14.31 2.34 -16.17
C ASN A 56 15.41 1.34 -15.78
N GLN A 57 15.92 1.41 -14.56
CA GLN A 57 16.91 0.45 -14.07
C GLN A 57 16.33 -0.97 -13.93
N LEU A 58 15.06 -1.10 -13.55
CA LEU A 58 14.34 -2.36 -13.49
C LEU A 58 14.21 -2.96 -14.89
N LEU A 59 13.69 -2.19 -15.86
CA LEU A 59 13.55 -2.64 -17.24
C LEU A 59 14.89 -3.02 -17.87
N GLN A 60 15.96 -2.28 -17.57
CA GLN A 60 17.31 -2.67 -17.98
C GLN A 60 17.78 -3.98 -17.34
N ALA A 61 17.45 -4.23 -16.07
CA ALA A 61 17.79 -5.48 -15.40
C ALA A 61 17.01 -6.67 -15.97
N VAL A 62 15.75 -6.46 -16.35
CA VAL A 62 14.90 -7.46 -17.03
C VAL A 62 15.40 -7.71 -18.44
N ALA A 63 15.66 -6.66 -19.22
CA ALA A 63 16.13 -6.77 -20.60
C ALA A 63 17.46 -7.54 -20.69
N LYS A 64 18.34 -7.44 -19.68
CA LYS A 64 19.59 -8.23 -19.62
C LYS A 64 19.38 -9.73 -19.44
N GLN A 65 18.25 -10.14 -18.85
CA GLN A 65 17.92 -11.55 -18.67
C GLN A 65 17.33 -12.16 -19.95
N THR A 66 16.78 -11.31 -20.82
CA THR A 66 16.21 -11.71 -22.11
C THR A 66 17.20 -11.48 -23.24
N ARG A 67 17.48 -12.49 -24.07
CA ARG A 67 18.39 -12.32 -25.23
C ARG A 67 17.89 -11.29 -26.25
N SER A 68 16.58 -11.07 -26.31
CA SER A 68 15.91 -10.12 -27.22
C SER A 68 15.76 -8.71 -26.66
N GLY A 69 16.03 -8.49 -25.36
CA GLY A 69 15.68 -7.25 -24.67
C GLY A 69 14.18 -7.03 -24.47
N ASP A 70 13.33 -8.02 -24.81
CA ASP A 70 11.88 -7.94 -24.66
C ASP A 70 11.45 -8.12 -23.20
N THR A 71 10.71 -7.15 -22.67
CA THR A 71 10.21 -7.17 -21.30
C THR A 71 8.73 -7.56 -21.19
N GLN A 72 8.04 -7.88 -22.30
CA GLN A 72 6.60 -8.17 -22.29
C GLN A 72 6.23 -9.41 -21.47
N GLN A 73 7.00 -10.50 -21.61
CA GLN A 73 6.77 -11.72 -20.84
C GLN A 73 6.94 -11.49 -19.33
N TRP A 74 8.00 -10.77 -18.96
CA TRP A 74 8.22 -10.37 -17.57
C TRP A 74 7.08 -9.50 -17.06
N PHE A 75 6.59 -8.55 -17.87
CA PHE A 75 5.49 -7.67 -17.48
C PHE A 75 4.22 -8.46 -17.17
N GLN A 76 3.83 -9.41 -18.02
CA GLN A 76 2.66 -10.26 -17.76
C GLN A 76 2.83 -11.11 -16.49
N GLN A 77 4.01 -11.69 -16.29
CA GLN A 77 4.30 -12.48 -15.08
C GLN A 77 4.30 -11.64 -13.81
N GLU A 78 4.92 -10.47 -13.86
CA GLU A 78 4.99 -9.55 -12.71
C GLU A 78 3.61 -8.98 -12.38
N GLN A 79 2.78 -8.70 -13.39
CA GLN A 79 1.40 -8.24 -13.19
C GLN A 79 0.61 -9.28 -12.38
N THR A 80 0.57 -10.53 -12.87
CA THR A 80 -0.08 -11.65 -12.20
C THR A 80 0.46 -11.85 -10.78
N THR A 81 1.78 -11.86 -10.63
CA THR A 81 2.45 -12.11 -9.35
C THR A 81 2.19 -11.00 -8.33
N TYR A 82 2.23 -9.74 -8.75
CA TYR A 82 2.05 -8.59 -7.87
C TYR A 82 0.61 -8.47 -7.37
N ILE A 83 -0.36 -8.69 -8.26
CA ILE A 83 -1.78 -8.71 -7.88
C ILE A 83 -2.02 -9.88 -6.92
N SER A 84 -1.53 -11.07 -7.26
CA SER A 84 -1.67 -12.27 -6.42
C SER A 84 -1.07 -12.09 -5.02
N ARG A 85 0.11 -11.46 -4.94
CA ARG A 85 0.75 -11.08 -3.67
C ARG A 85 -0.12 -10.13 -2.87
N THR A 86 -0.76 -9.17 -3.53
CA THR A 86 -1.66 -8.21 -2.87
C THR A 86 -2.90 -8.90 -2.32
N VAL A 87 -3.48 -9.84 -3.05
CA VAL A 87 -4.60 -10.68 -2.60
C VAL A 87 -4.17 -11.51 -1.38
N ASN A 88 -3.05 -12.22 -1.49
CA ASN A 88 -2.49 -13.03 -0.40
C ASN A 88 -2.24 -12.20 0.87
N ARG A 89 -1.65 -11.01 0.72
CA ARG A 89 -1.41 -10.12 1.87
C ARG A 89 -2.70 -9.64 2.52
N THR A 90 -3.73 -9.36 1.72
CA THR A 90 -5.04 -8.95 2.23
C THR A 90 -5.71 -10.08 3.03
N LEU A 91 -5.55 -11.33 2.56
CA LEU A 91 -5.98 -12.52 3.30
C LEU A 91 -5.19 -12.71 4.58
N ASP A 92 -3.87 -12.56 4.55
CA ASP A 92 -3.02 -12.65 5.74
C ASP A 92 -3.40 -11.59 6.79
N ASP A 93 -3.67 -10.37 6.35
CA ASP A 93 -4.11 -9.27 7.21
C ASP A 93 -5.49 -9.59 7.82
N TYR A 94 -6.43 -10.13 7.02
CA TYR A 94 -7.74 -10.58 7.52
C TYR A 94 -7.61 -11.71 8.54
N CYS A 95 -6.84 -12.76 8.24
CA CYS A 95 -6.61 -13.88 9.15
C CYS A 95 -5.96 -13.42 10.46
N ARG A 96 -4.99 -12.49 10.37
CA ARG A 96 -4.31 -11.92 11.55
C ARG A 96 -5.26 -11.07 12.41
N SER A 97 -6.12 -10.26 11.79
CA SER A 97 -7.06 -9.41 12.52
C SER A 97 -8.21 -10.18 13.17
N ASN A 98 -8.67 -11.27 12.55
CA ASN A 98 -9.83 -12.04 13.01
C ASN A 98 -9.45 -13.35 13.72
N ASN A 99 -8.15 -13.65 13.87
CA ASN A 99 -7.63 -14.94 14.35
C ASN A 99 -8.26 -16.14 13.62
N SER A 100 -8.56 -15.96 12.33
CA SER A 100 -9.24 -16.96 11.50
C SER A 100 -8.25 -17.75 10.66
N VAL A 101 -8.63 -18.97 10.29
CA VAL A 101 -7.88 -19.80 9.36
C VAL A 101 -8.74 -20.02 8.11
N ILE A 102 -8.29 -19.50 6.98
CA ILE A 102 -8.93 -19.70 5.68
C ILE A 102 -8.41 -21.01 5.07
N SER A 103 -9.31 -21.92 4.70
CA SER A 103 -8.94 -23.17 4.03
C SER A 103 -8.41 -22.91 2.62
N LYS A 104 -7.64 -23.86 2.07
CA LYS A 104 -7.13 -23.75 0.69
C LYS A 104 -8.26 -23.68 -0.35
N GLU A 105 -9.38 -24.33 -0.07
CA GLU A 105 -10.58 -24.31 -0.92
C GLU A 105 -11.21 -22.91 -0.93
N THR A 106 -11.49 -22.34 0.24
CA THR A 106 -12.02 -20.96 0.37
C THR A 106 -11.07 -19.95 -0.24
N LYS A 107 -9.75 -20.11 -0.05
CA LYS A 107 -8.73 -19.30 -0.71
C LYS A 107 -8.84 -19.38 -2.23
N GLY A 108 -9.01 -20.57 -2.80
CA GLY A 108 -9.22 -20.77 -4.23
C GLY A 108 -10.47 -20.06 -4.76
N HIS A 109 -11.58 -20.09 -4.02
CA HIS A 109 -12.80 -19.36 -4.38
C HIS A 109 -12.59 -17.85 -4.38
N ILE A 110 -11.91 -17.31 -3.36
CA ILE A 110 -11.58 -15.89 -3.29
C ILE A 110 -10.70 -15.48 -4.47
N PHE A 111 -9.64 -16.24 -4.77
CA PHE A 111 -8.78 -15.96 -5.92
C PHE A 111 -9.58 -15.93 -7.23
N ARG A 112 -10.46 -16.91 -7.45
CA ARG A 112 -11.31 -16.95 -8.65
C ARG A 112 -12.30 -15.78 -8.72
N ALA A 113 -12.85 -15.35 -7.60
CA ALA A 113 -13.72 -14.17 -7.53
C ALA A 113 -12.96 -12.90 -7.93
N VAL A 114 -11.73 -12.73 -7.43
CA VAL A 114 -10.86 -11.61 -7.78
C VAL A 114 -10.41 -11.67 -9.24
N GLU A 115 -10.06 -12.85 -9.77
CA GLU A 115 -9.74 -13.06 -11.19
C GLU A 115 -10.89 -12.61 -12.10
N ASN A 116 -12.12 -13.02 -11.77
CA ASN A 116 -13.30 -12.64 -12.53
C ASN A 116 -13.58 -11.13 -12.46
N ALA A 117 -13.36 -10.50 -11.31
CA ALA A 117 -13.57 -9.07 -11.14
C ALA A 117 -12.51 -8.22 -11.88
N LEU A 118 -11.25 -8.68 -11.89
CA LEU A 118 -10.14 -7.98 -12.52
C LEU A 118 -9.95 -8.34 -14.00
N GLN A 119 -10.58 -9.43 -14.47
CA GLN A 119 -10.33 -10.02 -15.79
C GLN A 119 -8.83 -10.26 -16.02
N GLN A 120 -8.16 -10.78 -14.99
CA GLN A 120 -6.72 -11.07 -14.99
C GLN A 120 -6.48 -12.45 -14.37
N PRO A 121 -5.57 -13.27 -14.93
CA PRO A 121 -5.17 -14.52 -14.30
C PRO A 121 -4.39 -14.24 -13.01
N LEU A 122 -4.61 -15.05 -11.98
CA LEU A 122 -3.91 -14.96 -10.69
C LEU A 122 -3.29 -16.31 -10.32
N ASP A 123 -2.32 -16.27 -9.42
CA ASP A 123 -1.70 -17.45 -8.84
C ASP A 123 -1.84 -17.39 -7.32
N MET A 124 -2.55 -18.37 -6.75
CA MET A 124 -2.75 -18.48 -5.30
C MET A 124 -1.44 -18.56 -4.50
N ASN A 125 -0.33 -18.94 -5.15
CA ASN A 125 1.01 -19.03 -4.57
C ASN A 125 1.88 -17.77 -4.81
N GLY A 126 1.38 -16.79 -5.58
CA GLY A 126 2.10 -15.57 -5.89
C GLY A 126 2.34 -14.73 -4.64
N ALA A 127 3.59 -14.68 -4.18
CA ALA A 127 3.98 -13.99 -2.94
C ALA A 127 5.22 -13.08 -3.07
N GLN A 128 6.16 -13.44 -3.95
CA GLN A 128 7.42 -12.72 -4.13
C GLN A 128 7.43 -12.00 -5.48
N SER A 129 7.37 -10.68 -5.43
CA SER A 129 7.44 -9.81 -6.60
C SER A 129 8.89 -9.55 -6.99
N SER A 130 9.20 -9.59 -8.29
CA SER A 130 10.56 -9.30 -8.78
C SER A 130 10.90 -7.82 -8.60
N ILE A 131 9.92 -6.92 -8.58
CA ILE A 131 10.10 -5.51 -8.24
C ILE A 131 10.67 -5.37 -6.82
N CYS A 132 10.14 -6.11 -5.85
CA CYS A 132 10.63 -6.06 -4.47
C CYS A 132 12.09 -6.56 -4.36
N GLN A 133 12.40 -7.68 -5.00
CA GLN A 133 13.75 -8.24 -5.02
C GLN A 133 14.76 -7.31 -5.71
N PHE A 134 14.33 -6.66 -6.80
CA PHE A 134 15.11 -5.64 -7.48
C PHE A 134 15.42 -4.47 -6.53
N LEU A 135 14.42 -3.91 -5.86
CA LEU A 135 14.63 -2.79 -4.92
C LEU A 135 15.56 -3.17 -3.77
N GLN A 136 15.43 -4.39 -3.24
CA GLN A 136 16.27 -4.88 -2.14
C GLN A 136 17.77 -4.82 -2.46
N SER A 137 18.16 -5.10 -3.70
CA SER A 137 19.55 -5.10 -4.16
C SER A 137 19.96 -3.84 -4.96
N ASN A 138 19.01 -2.94 -5.25
CA ASN A 138 19.28 -1.75 -6.06
C ASN A 138 20.12 -0.71 -5.29
N LYS A 139 21.22 -0.26 -5.89
CA LYS A 139 22.15 0.71 -5.29
C LYS A 139 21.53 2.08 -5.03
N TYR A 140 20.79 2.61 -6.01
CA TYR A 140 20.15 3.93 -5.88
C TYR A 140 19.06 3.93 -4.80
N PHE A 141 18.26 2.86 -4.74
CA PHE A 141 17.28 2.68 -3.68
C PHE A 141 17.93 2.54 -2.31
N ASN A 142 18.95 1.70 -2.16
CA ASN A 142 19.65 1.52 -0.89
C ASN A 142 20.33 2.82 -0.41
N GLN A 143 20.89 3.62 -1.31
CA GLN A 143 21.39 4.94 -0.97
C GLN A 143 20.27 5.83 -0.36
N LYS A 144 19.06 5.79 -0.94
CA LYS A 144 17.90 6.52 -0.39
C LYS A 144 17.43 5.98 0.96
N VAL A 145 17.55 4.67 1.18
CA VAL A 145 17.30 4.05 2.49
C VAL A 145 18.32 4.56 3.51
N ASP A 146 19.61 4.58 3.17
CA ASP A 146 20.67 5.04 4.06
C ASP A 146 20.52 6.54 4.39
N GLU A 147 20.16 7.37 3.40
CA GLU A 147 19.80 8.78 3.59
C GLU A 147 18.57 8.97 4.50
N ARG A 148 17.59 8.06 4.45
CA ARG A 148 16.39 8.12 5.29
C ARG A 148 16.66 7.66 6.72
N CYS A 149 17.52 6.65 6.89
CA CYS A 149 17.94 6.16 8.19
C CYS A 149 18.81 7.21 8.93
N GLY A 150 19.70 7.88 8.21
CA GLY A 150 20.69 8.79 8.83
C GLY A 150 21.90 8.04 9.38
N LYS A 151 22.80 8.76 10.06
CA LYS A 151 24.06 8.21 10.56
C LYS A 151 23.85 7.37 11.82
N GLY A 152 24.55 6.22 11.92
CA GLY A 152 24.64 5.43 13.15
C GLY A 152 23.41 4.58 13.49
N VAL A 153 22.53 4.31 12.52
CA VAL A 153 21.34 3.47 12.71
C VAL A 153 21.74 2.00 12.87
N ASP A 154 21.07 1.31 13.81
CA ASP A 154 21.28 -0.11 14.02
C ASP A 154 20.80 -0.95 12.82
N PRO A 155 21.38 -2.14 12.59
CA PRO A 155 21.03 -2.96 11.43
C PRO A 155 19.54 -3.33 11.35
N ILE A 156 18.85 -3.50 12.48
CA ILE A 156 17.45 -3.91 12.53
C ILE A 156 16.53 -2.75 12.12
N THR A 157 16.77 -1.56 12.65
CA THR A 157 16.03 -0.35 12.24
C THR A 157 16.26 -0.03 10.77
N ARG A 158 17.50 -0.20 10.27
CA ARG A 158 17.79 -0.04 8.84
C ARG A 158 17.00 -1.04 8.00
N PHE A 159 17.01 -2.31 8.38
CA PHE A 159 16.28 -3.38 7.68
C PHE A 159 14.76 -3.14 7.68
N ASN A 160 14.19 -2.75 8.82
CA ASN A 160 12.77 -2.41 8.93
C ASN A 160 12.40 -1.20 8.07
N THR A 161 13.28 -0.19 8.03
CA THR A 161 13.10 1.00 7.17
C THR A 161 13.17 0.63 5.70
N GLN A 162 14.15 -0.19 5.31
CA GLN A 162 14.29 -0.73 3.96
C GLN A 162 13.01 -1.47 3.54
N THR A 163 12.52 -2.38 4.38
CA THR A 163 11.33 -3.18 4.09
C THR A 163 10.08 -2.32 3.90
N LYS A 164 9.88 -1.30 4.75
CA LYS A 164 8.79 -0.33 4.60
C LYS A 164 8.91 0.48 3.31
N MET A 165 10.12 0.92 2.96
CA MET A 165 10.37 1.65 1.73
C MET A 165 10.19 0.79 0.49
N ILE A 166 10.58 -0.49 0.52
CA ILE A 166 10.37 -1.44 -0.58
C ILE A 166 8.88 -1.57 -0.83
N GLU A 167 8.07 -1.74 0.22
CA GLU A 167 6.63 -1.85 0.07
C GLU A 167 6.03 -0.61 -0.61
N GLN A 168 6.38 0.59 -0.14
CA GLN A 168 5.89 1.85 -0.70
C GLN A 168 6.33 2.03 -2.16
N VAL A 169 7.62 1.87 -2.45
CA VAL A 169 8.17 2.15 -3.77
C VAL A 169 7.77 1.08 -4.78
N SER A 170 7.66 -0.19 -4.38
CA SER A 170 7.16 -1.25 -5.26
C SER A 170 5.71 -1.04 -5.64
N GLN A 171 4.85 -0.62 -4.70
CA GLN A 171 3.48 -0.23 -5.00
C GLN A 171 3.42 0.92 -6.00
N GLU A 172 4.20 1.99 -5.78
CA GLU A 172 4.21 3.12 -6.71
C GLU A 172 4.75 2.76 -8.09
N ILE A 173 5.76 1.88 -8.19
CA ILE A 173 6.25 1.38 -9.48
C ILE A 173 5.16 0.54 -10.15
N PHE A 174 4.46 -0.31 -9.40
CA PHE A 174 3.38 -1.13 -9.93
C PHE A 174 2.24 -0.25 -10.49
N GLU A 175 1.68 0.64 -9.68
CA GLU A 175 0.53 1.47 -10.07
C GLU A 175 0.84 2.41 -11.26
N ARG A 176 2.09 2.87 -11.39
CA ARG A 176 2.53 3.73 -12.50
C ARG A 176 2.76 2.98 -13.81
N ASN A 177 3.11 1.69 -13.76
CA ASN A 177 3.53 0.94 -14.95
C ASN A 177 2.51 -0.12 -15.39
N PHE A 178 1.62 -0.58 -14.52
CA PHE A 178 0.74 -1.74 -14.77
C PHE A 178 -0.73 -1.34 -15.00
N ASN A 179 -1.00 -0.69 -16.13
CA ASN A 179 -2.34 -0.41 -16.66
C ASN A 179 -3.30 0.34 -15.70
N GLY A 180 -2.78 1.13 -14.75
CA GLY A 180 -3.59 1.94 -13.84
C GLY A 180 -4.35 1.14 -12.78
N LEU A 181 -4.05 -0.16 -12.62
CA LEU A 181 -4.56 -0.97 -11.51
C LEU A 181 -4.00 -0.44 -10.20
N LYS A 182 -4.89 0.09 -9.34
CA LYS A 182 -4.49 0.55 -8.01
C LYS A 182 -4.51 -0.60 -7.02
N VAL A 183 -3.53 -0.60 -6.12
CA VAL A 183 -3.46 -1.59 -5.05
C VAL A 183 -4.64 -1.45 -4.09
N SER A 184 -5.18 -0.24 -3.92
CA SER A 184 -6.41 0.00 -3.14
C SER A 184 -7.61 -0.78 -3.69
N ASP A 185 -7.74 -0.82 -5.01
CA ASP A 185 -8.92 -1.39 -5.67
C ASP A 185 -8.84 -2.92 -5.60
N ILE A 186 -7.64 -3.49 -5.80
CA ILE A 186 -7.37 -4.92 -5.59
C ILE A 186 -7.71 -5.32 -4.16
N LYS A 187 -7.29 -4.53 -3.16
CA LYS A 187 -7.60 -4.79 -1.74
C LYS A 187 -9.10 -4.75 -1.48
N ALA A 188 -9.81 -3.74 -1.99
CA ALA A 188 -11.25 -3.61 -1.80
C ALA A 188 -12.02 -4.79 -2.42
N ILE A 189 -11.67 -5.18 -3.66
CA ILE A 189 -12.25 -6.34 -4.34
C ILE A 189 -11.98 -7.61 -3.53
N THR A 190 -10.76 -7.78 -3.03
CA THR A 190 -10.41 -8.93 -2.20
C THR A 190 -11.19 -8.95 -0.89
N GLN A 191 -11.38 -7.81 -0.23
CA GLN A 191 -12.17 -7.71 1.00
C GLN A 191 -13.64 -8.07 0.77
N ASN A 192 -14.23 -7.63 -0.35
CA ASN A 192 -15.58 -8.03 -0.73
C ASN A 192 -15.66 -9.54 -0.97
N ALA A 193 -14.71 -10.11 -1.72
CA ALA A 193 -14.64 -11.55 -1.96
C ALA A 193 -14.45 -12.35 -0.65
N ILE A 194 -13.69 -11.83 0.31
CA ILE A 194 -13.59 -12.43 1.64
C ILE A 194 -14.95 -12.41 2.34
N ALA A 195 -15.66 -11.29 2.33
CA ALA A 195 -16.98 -11.18 2.97
C ALA A 195 -18.02 -12.15 2.36
N ASP A 196 -17.95 -12.36 1.05
CA ASP A 196 -18.88 -13.25 0.34
C ASP A 196 -18.58 -14.74 0.55
N HIS A 197 -17.32 -15.10 0.78
CA HIS A 197 -16.86 -16.51 0.81
C HIS A 197 -16.42 -17.00 2.19
N VAL A 198 -16.08 -16.10 3.11
CA VAL A 198 -15.81 -16.43 4.51
C VAL A 198 -17.09 -16.16 5.29
N GLN A 199 -17.96 -17.16 5.36
CA GLN A 199 -19.06 -17.09 6.34
C GLN A 199 -18.44 -17.01 7.74
N ASP A 200 -18.96 -16.08 8.55
CA ASP A 200 -18.50 -15.71 9.89
C ASP A 200 -18.34 -16.96 10.78
N THR A 201 -17.21 -17.65 10.67
CA THR A 201 -16.82 -18.77 11.52
C THR A 201 -16.25 -18.21 12.83
N ARG A 202 -17.10 -17.46 13.53
CA ARG A 202 -16.90 -17.20 14.96
C ARG A 202 -17.18 -18.50 15.70
N LEU A 203 -16.12 -19.25 15.96
CA LEU A 203 -16.08 -20.30 16.97
C LEU A 203 -15.95 -19.68 18.36
#